data_AF-A0AAU3G907-F1
#
_entry.id   AF-A0AAU3G907-F1
#
_cell.length_a   1.000
_cell.length_b   1.000
_cell.length_c   1.000
_cell.angle_alpha   90.00
_cell.angle_beta   90.00
_cell.angle_gamma   90.00
#
_symmetry.space_group_name_H-M   'P 1'
#
loop_
_entity.id
_entity.type
_entity.pdbx_description
1 polymer ?
#
loop_
_entity_poly.entity_id
_entity_poly.type
_entity_poly.pdbx_seq_one_letter_code
_entity_poly.pdbx_strand_id
1 'polypeptide(L)'
;MSGRRLSAEQARLLAEEYFNGPLPAEEATEVGLHAFDEGYVAWARTPEPEDPGTLPATVGGGCVVIDGFTGELSIRPLLNPEAVADQWQGRRPR
;
A
#
# COMPACT_ATOMS: atom_id res chain seq x y z
N MET A 1 -12.60 -21.93 10.26
CA MET A 1 -11.99 -22.10 8.92
C MET A 1 -10.62 -21.45 8.99
N SER A 2 -9.53 -22.20 8.84
CA SER A 2 -8.20 -21.60 8.80
C SER A 2 -7.95 -21.09 7.39
N GLY A 3 -8.30 -19.82 7.13
CA GLY A 3 -7.99 -19.16 5.86
C GLY A 3 -6.48 -19.06 5.67
N ARG A 4 -5.98 -19.41 4.49
CA ARG A 4 -4.54 -19.30 4.20
C ARG A 4 -4.17 -17.82 4.16
N ARG A 5 -3.14 -17.44 4.90
CA ARG A 5 -2.57 -16.09 4.86
C ARG A 5 -2.00 -15.78 3.47
N LEU A 6 -2.17 -14.55 3.00
CA LEU A 6 -1.56 -14.01 1.79
C LEU A 6 -0.03 -13.99 1.90
N SER A 7 0.64 -14.39 0.82
CA SER A 7 2.07 -14.16 0.67
C SER A 7 2.37 -12.70 0.34
N ALA A 8 3.62 -12.27 0.56
CA ALA A 8 4.06 -10.93 0.19
C ALA A 8 3.97 -10.67 -1.33
N GLU A 9 4.12 -11.72 -2.14
CA GLU A 9 3.91 -11.63 -3.59
C GLU A 9 2.45 -11.35 -3.94
N GLN A 10 1.51 -12.09 -3.34
CA GLN A 10 0.08 -11.86 -3.56
C GLN A 10 -0.37 -10.48 -3.06
N ALA A 11 0.14 -10.03 -1.90
CA ALA A 11 -0.14 -8.69 -1.39
C ALA A 11 0.38 -7.59 -2.32
N ARG A 12 1.58 -7.78 -2.90
CA ARG A 12 2.14 -6.84 -3.87
C ARG A 12 1.33 -6.77 -5.16
N LEU A 13 0.86 -7.89 -5.70
CA LEU A 13 -0.03 -7.89 -6.86
C LEU A 13 -1.32 -7.10 -6.61
N LEU A 14 -1.95 -7.27 -5.44
CA LEU A 14 -3.13 -6.50 -5.06
C LEU A 14 -2.83 -5.00 -4.95
N ALA A 15 -1.66 -4.64 -4.43
CA ALA A 15 -1.26 -3.25 -4.29
C ALA A 15 -0.94 -2.61 -5.65
N GLU A 16 -0.23 -3.32 -6.53
CA GLU A 16 0.06 -2.89 -7.89
C GLU A 16 -1.23 -2.68 -8.69
N GLU A 17 -2.20 -3.60 -8.58
CA GLU A 17 -3.53 -3.43 -9.19
C GLU A 17 -4.25 -2.18 -8.65
N TYR A 18 -4.18 -1.92 -7.34
CA TYR A 18 -4.81 -0.75 -6.73
C TYR A 18 -4.18 0.58 -7.18
N PHE A 19 -2.84 0.67 -7.18
CA PHE A 19 -2.14 1.92 -7.47
C PHE A 19 -1.97 2.19 -8.97
N ASN A 20 -1.75 1.14 -9.77
CA ASN A 20 -1.43 1.28 -11.19
C ASN A 20 -2.61 0.91 -12.09
N GLY A 21 -3.54 0.08 -11.64
CA GLY A 21 -4.69 -0.35 -12.44
C GLY A 21 -4.25 -0.84 -13.83
N PRO A 22 -4.83 -0.31 -14.92
CA PRO A 22 -4.49 -0.73 -16.29
C PRO A 22 -3.32 0.05 -16.91
N LEU A 23 -2.54 0.81 -16.14
CA LEU A 23 -1.42 1.60 -16.68
C LEU A 23 -0.39 0.70 -17.39
N PRO A 24 0.24 1.17 -18.49
CA PRO A 24 1.40 0.53 -19.09
C PRO A 24 2.53 0.35 -18.07
N ALA A 25 3.34 -0.71 -18.22
CA ALA A 25 4.41 -1.03 -17.28
C ALA A 25 5.45 0.10 -17.16
N GLU A 26 5.68 0.86 -18.23
CA GLU A 26 6.60 1.99 -18.27
C GLU A 26 6.09 3.21 -17.49
N GLU A 27 4.78 3.30 -17.26
CA GLU A 27 4.11 4.36 -16.51
C GLU A 27 3.71 3.91 -15.09
N ALA A 28 3.85 2.61 -14.79
CA ALA A 28 3.51 2.04 -13.50
C ALA A 28 4.43 2.60 -12.40
N THR A 29 3.82 3.05 -11.32
CA THR A 29 4.55 3.49 -10.13
C THR A 29 5.02 2.27 -9.34
N GLU A 30 6.27 2.31 -8.86
CA GLU A 30 6.78 1.27 -7.97
C GLU A 30 5.96 1.25 -6.66
N VAL A 31 5.68 0.06 -6.13
CA VAL A 31 4.90 -0.09 -4.89
C VAL A 31 5.81 -0.57 -3.76
N GLY A 32 5.85 0.21 -2.67
CA GLY A 32 6.45 -0.21 -1.41
C GLY A 32 5.51 -1.12 -0.63
N LEU A 33 6.08 -2.08 0.09
CA LEU A 33 5.33 -3.03 0.91
C LEU A 33 6.02 -3.20 2.28
N HIS A 34 5.23 -3.16 3.34
CA HIS A 34 5.66 -3.45 4.71
C HIS A 34 4.74 -4.51 5.31
N ALA A 35 5.30 -5.61 5.78
CA ALA A 35 4.55 -6.71 6.38
C ALA A 35 4.43 -6.52 7.89
N PHE A 36 3.26 -6.85 8.45
CA PHE A 36 3.02 -6.86 9.89
C PHE A 36 2.09 -8.03 10.26
N ASP A 37 1.83 -8.26 11.55
CA ASP A 37 1.16 -9.48 12.03
C ASP A 37 -0.22 -9.73 11.41
N GLU A 38 -1.01 -8.69 11.14
CA GLU A 38 -2.36 -8.85 10.59
C GLU A 38 -2.44 -8.65 9.07
N GLY A 39 -1.38 -8.18 8.42
CA GLY A 39 -1.42 -7.96 6.97
C GLY A 39 -0.21 -7.22 6.40
N TYR A 40 -0.47 -6.32 5.47
CA TYR A 40 0.55 -5.51 4.82
C TYR A 40 0.11 -4.06 4.70
N VAL A 41 1.04 -3.12 4.83
CA VAL A 41 0.87 -1.73 4.42
C VAL A 41 1.54 -1.55 3.06
N ALA A 42 0.83 -0.99 2.09
CA ALA A 42 1.36 -0.71 0.75
C ALA A 42 1.18 0.77 0.39
N TRP A 43 2.16 1.33 -0.34
CA TRP A 43 2.15 2.72 -0.78
C TRP A 43 2.82 2.86 -2.14
N ALA A 44 2.37 3.82 -2.94
CA ALA A 44 3.05 4.21 -4.17
C ALA A 44 4.38 4.89 -3.81
N ARG A 45 5.49 4.42 -4.40
CA ARG A 45 6.80 5.05 -4.31
C ARG A 45 6.92 6.07 -5.42
N THR A 46 6.72 7.33 -5.08
CA THR A 46 7.03 8.42 -6.00
C THR A 46 8.56 8.56 -6.07
N PRO A 47 9.16 8.59 -7.27
CA PRO A 47 10.58 8.88 -7.40
C PRO A 47 10.87 10.26 -6.80
N GLU A 48 11.96 10.35 -6.05
CA GLU A 48 12.40 11.61 -5.48
C GLU A 48 12.86 12.53 -6.62
N PRO A 49 12.39 13.79 -6.69
CA PRO A 49 12.78 14.70 -7.77
C PRO A 49 14.28 14.99 -7.69
N GLU A 50 14.94 15.07 -8.86
CA GLU A 50 16.38 15.39 -8.93
C GLU A 50 16.69 16.79 -8.37
N ASP A 51 15.75 17.73 -8.49
CA ASP A 51 15.82 19.06 -7.89
C ASP A 51 14.92 19.13 -6.63
N PRO A 52 15.51 19.31 -5.43
CA PRO A 52 14.75 19.49 -4.18
C PRO A 52 13.80 20.69 -4.17
N GLY A 53 14.00 21.67 -5.06
CA GLY A 53 13.12 22.82 -5.24
C GLY A 53 11.86 22.53 -6.05
N THR A 54 11.80 21.37 -6.71
CA THR A 54 10.62 20.95 -7.48
C THR A 54 9.53 20.46 -6.52
N LEU A 55 8.35 21.06 -6.65
CA LEU A 55 7.19 20.64 -5.87
C LEU A 55 6.73 19.24 -6.30
N PRO A 56 6.28 18.40 -5.35
CA PRO A 56 5.74 17.09 -5.69
C PRO A 56 4.49 17.26 -6.56
N ALA A 57 4.36 16.41 -7.58
CA ALA A 57 3.21 16.41 -8.48
C ALA A 57 1.90 16.05 -7.76
N THR A 58 1.97 15.40 -6.59
CA THR A 58 0.82 15.04 -5.76
C THR A 58 1.08 15.40 -4.30
N VAL A 59 0.14 16.11 -3.68
CA VAL A 59 0.17 16.46 -2.26
C VAL A 59 -0.73 15.51 -1.49
N GLY A 60 -0.22 14.93 -0.40
CA GLY A 60 -1.04 14.11 0.50
C GLY A 60 -1.45 12.76 -0.08
N GLY A 61 -0.47 12.00 -0.61
CA GLY A 61 -0.70 10.62 -1.08
C GLY A 61 -1.39 9.75 -0.02
N GLY A 62 -1.86 8.58 -0.44
CA GLY A 62 -2.45 7.58 0.45
C GLY A 62 -1.61 6.31 0.51
N CYS A 63 -1.78 5.54 1.59
CA CYS A 63 -1.38 4.15 1.64
C CYS A 63 -2.62 3.27 1.86
N VAL A 64 -2.49 1.98 1.60
CA VAL A 64 -3.52 0.98 1.88
C VAL A 64 -3.02 -0.05 2.87
N VAL A 65 -3.90 -0.49 3.76
CA VAL A 65 -3.71 -1.72 4.52
C VAL A 65 -4.41 -2.85 3.77
N ILE A 66 -3.68 -3.94 3.51
CA ILE A 66 -4.18 -5.18 2.94
C ILE A 66 -4.34 -6.18 4.08
N ASP A 67 -5.56 -6.64 4.34
CA ASP A 67 -5.82 -7.68 5.33
C ASP A 67 -5.16 -9.00 4.89
N GLY A 68 -4.39 -9.61 5.79
CA GLY A 68 -3.56 -10.78 5.47
C GLY A 68 -4.33 -12.07 5.23
N PHE A 69 -5.62 -12.15 5.58
CA PHE A 69 -6.43 -13.36 5.41
C PHE A 69 -7.46 -13.25 4.27
N THR A 70 -7.93 -12.04 3.99
CA THR A 70 -9.00 -11.77 3.04
C THR A 70 -8.52 -11.03 1.80
N GLY A 71 -7.43 -10.28 1.88
CA GLY A 71 -6.96 -9.41 0.80
C GLY A 71 -7.77 -8.12 0.64
N GLU A 72 -8.71 -7.83 1.54
CA GLU A 72 -9.46 -6.58 1.50
C GLU A 72 -8.56 -5.37 1.75
N LEU A 73 -8.87 -4.25 1.06
CA LEU A 73 -8.11 -3.00 1.11
C LEU A 73 -8.77 -1.94 1.99
N SER A 74 -8.00 -1.33 2.88
CA SER A 74 -8.40 -0.18 3.70
C SER A 74 -7.51 1.03 3.43
N ILE A 75 -8.09 2.10 2.88
CA ILE A 75 -7.38 3.35 2.56
C ILE A 75 -7.02 4.10 3.85
N ARG A 76 -5.77 4.57 3.95
CA ARG A 76 -5.23 5.31 5.09
C ARG A 76 -4.44 6.55 4.63
N PRO A 77 -4.32 7.59 5.47
CA PRO A 77 -3.40 8.69 5.21
C PRO A 77 -1.97 8.17 5.06
N LEU A 78 -1.19 8.76 4.15
CA LEU A 78 0.23 8.43 3.99
C LEU A 78 1.02 8.90 5.21
N LEU A 79 1.20 7.99 6.15
CA LEU A 79 2.11 8.06 7.27
C LEU A 79 3.26 7.06 7.04
N ASN A 80 4.25 7.04 7.94
CA ASN A 80 5.22 5.95 7.99
C ASN A 80 4.47 4.60 8.04
N PRO A 81 4.80 3.61 7.19
CA PRO A 81 4.11 2.32 7.16
C PRO A 81 4.07 1.59 8.51
N GLU A 82 5.11 1.72 9.34
CA GLU A 82 5.11 1.15 10.71
C GLU A 82 4.04 1.81 11.57
N ALA A 83 3.93 3.15 11.52
CA ALA A 83 2.90 3.87 12.28
C ALA A 83 1.47 3.55 11.79
N VAL A 84 1.31 3.23 10.50
CA VAL A 84 0.02 2.77 9.96
C VAL A 84 -0.32 1.38 10.49
N ALA A 85 0.67 0.48 10.52
CA ALA A 85 0.52 -0.86 11.08
C ALA A 85 0.19 -0.82 12.58
N ASP A 86 0.89 0.01 13.37
CA ASP A 86 0.62 0.19 14.81
C ASP A 86 -0.78 0.72 15.10
N GLN A 87 -1.33 1.54 14.20
CA GLN A 87 -2.68 2.08 14.30
C GLN A 87 -3.75 1.16 13.67
N TRP A 88 -3.38 -0.04 13.25
CA TRP A 88 -4.35 -1.01 12.73
C TRP A 88 -5.16 -1.59 13.89
N GLN A 89 -6.47 -1.36 13.86
CA GLN A 89 -7.40 -1.83 14.90
C GLN A 89 -8.14 -3.11 14.47
N GLY A 90 -7.57 -3.85 13.52
CA GLY A 90 -8.28 -4.89 12.79
C GLY A 90 -9.27 -4.32 11.79
N ARG A 91 -9.85 -5.22 10.99
CA ARG A 91 -10.95 -4.89 10.09
C ARG A 91 -12.13 -4.33 10.88
N ARG A 92 -12.58 -3.13 10.50
CA ARG A 92 -13.90 -2.60 10.88
C ARG A 92 -14.83 -2.69 9.68
N PRO A 93 -15.99 -3.36 9.78
CA PRO A 93 -16.99 -3.33 8.72
C PRO A 93 -17.36 -1.86 8.45
N ARG A 94 -17.40 -1.47 7.18
CA ARG A 94 -18.01 -0.21 6.76
C ARG A 94 -19.53 -0.29 6.89
#